data_AF-A0A3M2A3G0-F1
#
_entry.id   AF-A0A3M2A3G0-F1
#
_cell.length_a   1.000
_cell.length_b   1.000
_cell.length_c   1.000
_cell.angle_alpha   90.00
_cell.angle_beta   90.00
_cell.angle_gamma   90.00
#
_symmetry.space_group_name_H-M   'P 1'
#
loop_
_entity.id
_entity.type
_entity.pdbx_description
1 polymer ?
#
loop_
_entity_poly.entity_id
_entity_poly.type
_entity_poly.pdbx_seq_one_letter_code
_entity_poly.pdbx_strand_id
1 'polypeptide(L)'
;MRKRETSNQVIFLGALSVVLAACSGDDGGSGSGSASASATGTATATDGTGSTGAGPASATATGTSQGSDSASSGTTTDGTATQGTATQGTATQGSATQGTATDGTATATAGSDTGTAGTSASTGATAGSSGGVTPECGNGLLEQGEECDDGNNIDNDACSNTCTKVPCDQQMAPDTFDFSYIWISNSPAGTVSKIDTATATEVARYVSGPPGKQDPSRTSVSVDGRFAVVVNRNGSISMFAAEEDDCVDKNNNNQIDTSTGPGDVRPWGEDECLIWSVDLPSFSNNQGPRPVSWNVGEQDPNTCQYAMGDVWVGWYNQGQNTGYFRLLNGEDGATITEVSVPNWSGMNWGPYGGAVDGNNNFWVTGWGSNGPVVKIDGQTYQATHYGSAGGWIYGMGLDLQGNTWASGCGSGNVYRFDAQNETWSQVASVNASCLRGLQVDREGRAFIAKNGPCGLAVIDTMNLTVISPHVDIPGCSTPVGVSIDAEGYVWVVDQGASRAFKVDPDTYAVVATVTGLQSPYTYSDMTGAGLNAQILPQ
;
A
#
# COMPACT_ATOMS: atom_id res chain seq x y z
N MET A 1 3.49 -2.12 -20.40
CA MET A 1 4.03 -3.49 -20.19
C MET A 1 4.60 -4.09 -21.49
N ARG A 2 5.76 -4.79 -21.47
CA ARG A 2 6.22 -5.65 -22.60
C ARG A 2 5.79 -7.11 -22.37
N LYS A 3 4.99 -7.68 -23.28
CA LYS A 3 4.67 -9.12 -23.28
C LYS A 3 5.96 -9.95 -23.37
N ARG A 4 6.13 -10.93 -22.47
CA ARG A 4 7.15 -11.99 -22.59
C ARG A 4 6.45 -13.30 -22.96
N GLU A 5 6.72 -13.81 -24.16
CA GLU A 5 6.28 -15.15 -24.57
C GLU A 5 7.18 -16.21 -23.93
N THR A 6 6.61 -17.14 -23.18
CA THR A 6 7.31 -18.33 -22.66
C THR A 6 6.98 -19.57 -23.48
N SER A 7 8.02 -20.22 -24.00
CA SER A 7 7.88 -21.40 -24.85
C SER A 7 7.59 -22.64 -24.02
N ASN A 8 6.45 -23.29 -24.27
CA ASN A 8 6.04 -24.51 -23.57
C ASN A 8 6.85 -25.73 -24.03
N GLN A 9 7.52 -26.42 -23.10
CA GLN A 9 7.93 -27.82 -23.29
C GLN A 9 7.16 -28.73 -22.34
N VAL A 10 6.39 -29.66 -22.93
CA VAL A 10 5.59 -30.64 -22.21
C VAL A 10 6.42 -31.89 -21.95
N ILE A 11 6.54 -32.30 -20.68
CA ILE A 11 7.07 -33.61 -20.30
C ILE A 11 5.96 -34.40 -19.60
N PHE A 12 5.49 -35.46 -20.26
CA PHE A 12 4.56 -36.44 -19.67
C PHE A 12 5.31 -37.42 -18.75
N LEU A 13 4.80 -37.64 -17.55
CA LEU A 13 5.11 -38.81 -16.72
C LEU A 13 3.82 -39.36 -16.09
N GLY A 14 3.67 -40.69 -16.15
CA GLY A 14 2.38 -41.37 -15.99
C GLY A 14 2.00 -41.70 -14.54
N ALA A 15 0.71 -42.00 -14.36
CA ALA A 15 0.11 -42.36 -13.07
C ALA A 15 0.59 -43.72 -12.53
N LEU A 16 0.64 -43.84 -11.20
CA LEU A 16 0.73 -45.12 -10.51
C LEU A 16 -0.19 -45.12 -9.28
N SER A 17 -1.23 -45.96 -9.31
CA SER A 17 -2.18 -46.14 -8.22
C SER A 17 -1.90 -47.44 -7.47
N VAL A 18 -1.68 -47.38 -6.14
CA VAL A 18 -1.71 -48.57 -5.27
C VAL A 18 -2.41 -48.27 -3.94
N VAL A 19 -3.67 -48.75 -3.88
CA VAL A 19 -4.31 -49.57 -2.84
C VAL A 19 -4.34 -49.10 -1.38
N LEU A 20 -5.59 -49.02 -0.90
CA LEU A 20 -6.02 -48.87 0.49
C LEU A 20 -5.79 -50.16 1.30
N ALA A 21 -5.37 -50.05 2.56
CA ALA A 21 -5.49 -51.13 3.55
C ALA A 21 -5.95 -50.56 4.89
N ALA A 22 -7.03 -51.11 5.44
CA ALA A 22 -7.55 -50.80 6.76
C ALA A 22 -7.59 -52.08 7.61
N CYS A 23 -7.36 -51.95 8.92
CA CYS A 23 -8.01 -52.73 9.98
C CYS A 23 -7.51 -52.29 11.37
N SER A 24 -8.47 -52.10 12.29
CA SER A 24 -8.48 -52.42 13.75
C SER A 24 -7.26 -52.15 14.64
N GLY A 25 -7.39 -51.68 15.89
CA GLY A 25 -8.60 -51.36 16.67
C GLY A 25 -8.28 -51.12 18.16
N ASP A 26 -9.34 -50.84 18.92
CA ASP A 26 -9.51 -50.91 20.39
C ASP A 26 -8.82 -49.91 21.36
N ASP A 27 -9.71 -49.16 22.01
CA ASP A 27 -9.82 -48.88 23.46
C ASP A 27 -8.78 -48.08 24.28
N GLY A 28 -9.28 -47.02 24.92
CA GLY A 28 -9.23 -46.97 26.39
C GLY A 28 -8.85 -45.65 27.08
N GLY A 29 -9.85 -44.95 27.64
CA GLY A 29 -9.75 -44.47 29.03
C GLY A 29 -9.05 -43.13 29.36
N SER A 30 -9.85 -42.06 29.40
CA SER A 30 -9.92 -41.03 30.47
C SER A 30 -8.75 -40.82 31.45
N GLY A 31 -8.29 -39.57 31.59
CA GLY A 31 -7.50 -39.14 32.77
C GLY A 31 -7.16 -37.65 32.78
N SER A 32 -7.89 -36.85 33.57
CA SER A 32 -7.58 -35.44 33.84
C SER A 32 -6.43 -35.29 34.83
N GLY A 33 -5.59 -34.25 34.66
CA GLY A 33 -4.52 -33.95 35.61
C GLY A 33 -3.76 -32.67 35.29
N SER A 34 -4.22 -31.54 35.83
CA SER A 34 -3.45 -30.29 35.86
C SER A 34 -2.39 -30.33 36.96
N ALA A 35 -1.16 -29.94 36.65
CA ALA A 35 -0.15 -29.60 37.65
C ALA A 35 0.75 -28.48 37.12
N SER A 36 0.69 -27.33 37.78
CA SER A 36 1.55 -26.17 37.55
C SER A 36 2.90 -26.33 38.26
N ALA A 37 4.00 -26.02 37.58
CA ALA A 37 5.28 -25.77 38.23
C ALA A 37 6.22 -24.93 37.34
N SER A 38 6.40 -23.65 37.66
CA SER A 38 7.65 -22.94 37.39
C SER A 38 7.89 -21.92 38.50
N ALA A 39 8.99 -22.08 39.23
CA ALA A 39 9.38 -21.17 40.29
C ALA A 39 10.34 -20.09 39.74
N THR A 40 10.05 -18.85 40.12
CA THR A 40 10.95 -17.70 40.32
C THR A 40 12.45 -17.85 40.00
N GLY A 41 12.98 -16.88 39.25
CA GLY A 41 14.41 -16.63 39.11
C GLY A 41 14.70 -15.21 38.61
N THR A 42 14.56 -14.19 39.47
CA THR A 42 14.94 -12.80 39.17
C THR A 42 16.41 -12.54 39.51
N ALA A 43 17.12 -11.82 38.64
CA ALA A 43 18.39 -11.17 38.95
C ALA A 43 18.58 -9.90 38.10
N THR A 44 18.61 -8.75 38.76
CA THR A 44 19.02 -7.45 38.21
C THR A 44 20.41 -7.08 38.76
N ALA A 45 21.26 -6.42 37.95
CA ALA A 45 21.86 -5.10 38.27
C ALA A 45 23.06 -4.72 37.37
N THR A 46 22.93 -3.53 36.75
CA THR A 46 23.92 -2.42 36.64
C THR A 46 25.31 -2.61 35.99
N ASP A 47 25.45 -1.96 34.83
CA ASP A 47 26.24 -0.73 34.60
C ASP A 47 27.79 -0.78 34.52
N GLY A 48 28.37 0.05 33.62
CA GLY A 48 29.80 0.09 33.33
C GLY A 48 30.19 1.00 32.14
N THR A 49 30.54 2.25 32.43
CA THR A 49 30.99 3.27 31.46
C THR A 49 32.41 3.04 30.92
N GLY A 50 32.67 3.42 29.65
CA GLY A 50 34.05 3.52 29.12
C GLY A 50 34.15 4.25 27.77
N SER A 51 34.89 5.35 27.73
CA SER A 51 35.14 6.17 26.53
C SER A 51 36.57 5.99 26.01
N THR A 52 36.77 6.22 24.70
CA THR A 52 37.93 6.79 23.98
C THR A 52 38.39 5.98 22.74
N GLY A 53 38.63 6.70 21.64
CA GLY A 53 39.22 6.14 20.41
C GLY A 53 38.87 6.97 19.17
N ALA A 54 39.72 7.93 18.79
CA ALA A 54 39.46 8.85 17.68
C ALA A 54 40.54 8.81 16.58
N GLY A 55 40.09 8.96 15.33
CA GLY A 55 40.88 9.41 14.18
C GLY A 55 41.09 8.37 13.05
N PRO A 56 41.42 8.80 11.80
CA PRO A 56 41.66 10.20 11.36
C PRO A 56 41.02 10.62 9.99
N ALA A 57 41.01 11.96 9.76
CA ALA A 57 40.92 12.68 8.46
C ALA A 57 39.64 12.53 7.59
N SER A 58 39.25 13.47 6.72
CA SER A 58 39.91 14.69 6.19
C SER A 58 38.92 15.89 6.16
N ALA A 59 39.28 17.07 6.68
CA ALA A 59 39.97 18.19 6.01
C ALA A 59 39.08 19.11 5.15
N THR A 60 38.44 20.09 5.79
CA THR A 60 37.95 21.31 5.13
C THR A 60 39.12 22.28 4.89
N ALA A 61 39.29 22.79 3.69
CA ALA A 61 40.31 23.79 3.37
C ALA A 61 39.72 24.96 2.57
N THR A 62 39.88 26.17 3.08
CA THR A 62 39.59 27.44 2.40
C THR A 62 40.89 28.19 2.16
N GLY A 63 41.19 28.54 0.90
CA GLY A 63 42.38 29.35 0.58
C GLY A 63 42.72 29.37 -0.90
N THR A 64 42.94 30.56 -1.46
CA THR A 64 43.19 30.80 -2.88
C THR A 64 44.69 30.99 -3.21
N SER A 65 45.27 30.09 -4.02
CA SER A 65 46.42 30.39 -4.90
C SER A 65 46.67 29.24 -5.88
N GLN A 66 47.01 29.56 -7.13
CA GLN A 66 47.16 28.61 -8.24
C GLN A 66 48.19 27.48 -7.97
N GLY A 67 47.72 26.24 -8.06
CA GLY A 67 48.50 25.01 -8.09
C GLY A 67 47.66 23.90 -8.74
N SER A 68 48.29 22.94 -9.43
CA SER A 68 47.56 21.86 -10.12
C SER A 68 47.07 20.82 -9.12
N ASP A 69 45.82 20.92 -8.71
CA ASP A 69 45.22 20.01 -7.72
C ASP A 69 44.79 18.69 -8.36
N SER A 70 44.75 17.62 -7.56
CA SER A 70 44.19 16.34 -8.00
C SER A 70 43.54 15.58 -6.84
N ALA A 71 42.34 15.05 -7.08
CA ALA A 71 41.52 14.39 -6.07
C ALA A 71 40.96 13.06 -6.59
N SER A 72 41.02 12.02 -5.76
CA SER A 72 40.44 10.71 -6.09
C SER A 72 38.92 10.71 -5.99
N SER A 73 38.35 11.47 -5.05
CA SER A 73 36.91 11.69 -4.90
C SER A 73 36.67 13.08 -4.28
N GLY A 74 35.86 13.93 -4.94
CA GLY A 74 35.52 15.28 -4.47
C GLY A 74 35.66 16.38 -5.53
N THR A 75 35.74 17.62 -5.07
CA THR A 75 35.72 18.83 -5.91
C THR A 75 37.13 19.42 -6.11
N THR A 76 37.51 19.80 -7.33
CA THR A 76 38.78 20.50 -7.63
C THR A 76 38.54 21.80 -8.42
N THR A 77 39.28 22.87 -8.11
CA THR A 77 39.07 24.18 -8.75
C THR A 77 39.88 24.35 -10.05
N ASP A 78 41.14 23.95 -10.07
CA ASP A 78 42.02 23.92 -11.26
C ASP A 78 42.81 22.59 -11.26
N GLY A 79 42.29 21.53 -11.90
CA GLY A 79 42.93 20.22 -11.80
C GLY A 79 42.14 18.99 -12.27
N THR A 80 42.57 17.81 -11.84
CA THR A 80 42.02 16.51 -12.29
C THR A 80 41.25 15.80 -11.18
N ALA A 81 40.01 15.42 -11.45
CA ALA A 81 39.17 14.64 -10.51
C ALA A 81 38.85 13.25 -11.09
N THR A 82 39.05 12.18 -10.32
CA THR A 82 38.73 10.82 -10.78
C THR A 82 37.23 10.51 -10.66
N GLN A 83 36.61 10.89 -9.54
CA GLN A 83 35.16 10.90 -9.35
C GLN A 83 34.72 12.20 -8.66
N GLY A 84 33.86 13.01 -9.29
CA GLY A 84 33.36 14.26 -8.70
C GLY A 84 33.29 15.43 -9.69
N THR A 85 33.42 16.66 -9.19
CA THR A 85 33.19 17.88 -9.97
C THR A 85 34.46 18.72 -10.14
N ALA A 86 34.82 19.07 -11.36
CA ALA A 86 35.95 19.97 -11.65
C ALA A 86 35.46 21.34 -12.17
N THR A 87 35.90 22.43 -11.56
CA THR A 87 35.51 23.79 -12.01
C THR A 87 36.24 24.18 -13.30
N GLN A 88 37.56 24.00 -13.34
CA GLN A 88 38.39 24.01 -14.55
C GLN A 88 39.29 22.76 -14.56
N GLY A 89 39.24 21.96 -15.63
CA GLY A 89 40.11 20.79 -15.78
C GLY A 89 39.44 19.55 -16.37
N THR A 90 39.89 18.36 -15.96
CA THR A 90 39.42 17.08 -16.54
C THR A 90 38.81 16.19 -15.46
N ALA A 91 37.61 15.67 -15.70
CA ALA A 91 36.93 14.72 -14.82
C ALA A 91 36.81 13.36 -15.50
N THR A 92 37.21 12.28 -14.82
CA THR A 92 37.11 10.92 -15.41
C THR A 92 35.67 10.40 -15.33
N GLN A 93 35.01 10.57 -14.17
CA GLN A 93 33.59 10.32 -13.96
C GLN A 93 32.99 11.50 -13.17
N GLY A 94 31.88 12.07 -13.66
CA GLY A 94 31.24 13.25 -13.07
C GLY A 94 31.28 14.50 -13.97
N SER A 95 30.86 15.64 -13.42
CA SER A 95 30.58 16.86 -14.19
C SER A 95 31.74 17.87 -14.17
N ALA A 96 31.90 18.62 -15.26
CA ALA A 96 32.88 19.71 -15.36
C ALA A 96 32.20 21.02 -15.81
N THR A 97 32.59 22.15 -15.21
CA THR A 97 32.06 23.49 -15.58
C THR A 97 32.81 24.09 -16.76
N GLN A 98 34.14 23.90 -16.83
CA GLN A 98 34.94 24.16 -18.02
C GLN A 98 36.01 23.06 -18.20
N GLY A 99 35.88 22.29 -19.28
CA GLY A 99 36.80 21.20 -19.63
C GLY A 99 36.08 19.97 -20.16
N THR A 100 36.80 18.87 -20.31
CA THR A 100 36.25 17.60 -20.84
C THR A 100 35.99 16.59 -19.71
N ALA A 101 34.75 16.12 -19.62
CA ALA A 101 34.38 14.93 -18.86
C ALA A 101 34.35 13.72 -19.80
N THR A 102 34.86 12.56 -19.38
CA THR A 102 34.83 11.33 -20.20
C THR A 102 33.61 10.45 -19.97
N ASP A 103 32.97 10.55 -18.80
CA ASP A 103 31.73 9.83 -18.43
C ASP A 103 30.94 10.71 -17.45
N GLY A 104 30.17 11.67 -17.97
CA GLY A 104 29.38 12.62 -17.17
C GLY A 104 28.95 13.87 -17.94
N THR A 105 27.95 14.59 -17.40
CA THR A 105 27.39 15.80 -18.02
C THR A 105 28.35 16.99 -17.88
N ALA A 106 28.77 17.56 -19.02
CA ALA A 106 29.55 18.80 -19.07
C ALA A 106 28.63 19.99 -19.36
N THR A 107 28.57 20.96 -18.44
CA THR A 107 27.70 22.14 -18.57
C THR A 107 28.51 23.34 -19.06
N ALA A 108 28.65 23.47 -20.39
CA ALA A 108 29.41 24.55 -21.00
C ALA A 108 28.55 25.81 -21.23
N THR A 109 28.82 26.88 -20.48
CA THR A 109 28.29 28.23 -20.78
C THR A 109 29.03 28.84 -21.98
N ALA A 110 28.28 29.46 -22.91
CA ALA A 110 28.76 29.77 -24.26
C ALA A 110 29.93 30.77 -24.37
N GLY A 111 30.82 30.55 -25.37
CA GLY A 111 31.94 31.44 -25.70
C GLY A 111 32.57 31.19 -27.09
N SER A 112 32.09 31.94 -28.09
CA SER A 112 32.69 32.32 -29.40
C SER A 112 33.93 31.62 -30.00
N ASP A 113 33.75 31.09 -31.22
CA ASP A 113 34.62 31.10 -32.42
C ASP A 113 36.12 30.66 -32.39
N THR A 114 36.48 29.72 -33.27
CA THR A 114 37.19 30.00 -34.56
C THR A 114 37.38 28.74 -35.43
N GLY A 115 37.35 28.89 -36.77
CA GLY A 115 37.35 27.83 -37.81
C GLY A 115 38.56 26.86 -37.87
N THR A 116 38.78 26.03 -38.89
CA THR A 116 38.32 26.00 -40.30
C THR A 116 38.67 24.59 -40.87
N ALA A 117 38.22 24.05 -42.02
CA ALA A 117 37.46 24.56 -43.16
C ALA A 117 36.71 23.43 -43.92
N GLY A 118 35.80 23.78 -44.83
CA GLY A 118 35.11 22.87 -45.76
C GLY A 118 34.42 23.67 -46.88
N THR A 119 35.18 24.14 -47.86
CA THR A 119 34.73 25.17 -48.82
C THR A 119 34.01 24.62 -50.05
N SER A 120 32.84 25.18 -50.37
CA SER A 120 32.42 25.52 -51.74
C SER A 120 31.44 26.69 -51.72
N ALA A 121 31.71 27.71 -52.53
CA ALA A 121 30.87 28.90 -52.73
C ALA A 121 29.92 28.68 -53.94
N SER A 122 28.90 29.50 -54.25
CA SER A 122 28.77 30.94 -53.92
C SER A 122 27.33 31.51 -53.97
N THR A 123 27.23 32.76 -53.49
CA THR A 123 26.32 33.85 -53.95
C THR A 123 24.81 33.70 -53.79
N GLY A 124 24.26 34.47 -52.85
CA GLY A 124 22.84 34.86 -52.81
C GLY A 124 22.47 35.50 -51.47
N ALA A 125 22.35 36.83 -51.41
CA ALA A 125 21.96 37.53 -50.18
C ALA A 125 20.45 37.78 -50.14
N THR A 126 19.84 37.61 -48.95
CA THR A 126 18.71 38.34 -48.33
C THR A 126 17.62 37.46 -47.71
N ALA A 127 16.87 38.07 -46.78
CA ALA A 127 15.76 37.56 -45.96
C ALA A 127 16.17 36.63 -44.80
N GLY A 128 15.87 37.07 -43.58
CA GLY A 128 16.01 36.24 -42.39
C GLY A 128 14.91 35.18 -42.34
N SER A 129 15.30 33.96 -42.01
CA SER A 129 14.39 32.92 -41.57
C SER A 129 14.63 32.74 -40.08
N SER A 130 13.59 32.87 -39.27
CA SER A 130 13.58 32.18 -37.98
C SER A 130 13.85 30.70 -38.26
N GLY A 131 14.89 30.14 -37.66
CA GLY A 131 15.03 28.69 -37.57
C GLY A 131 13.91 28.21 -36.66
N GLY A 132 12.76 27.91 -37.25
CA GLY A 132 11.70 27.22 -36.53
C GLY A 132 12.22 25.84 -36.20
N VAL A 133 12.56 25.63 -34.93
CA VAL A 133 12.33 24.32 -34.33
C VAL A 133 10.89 23.97 -34.62
N THR A 134 10.70 22.91 -35.40
CA THR A 134 9.39 22.27 -35.52
C THR A 134 9.13 21.60 -34.18
N PRO A 135 8.03 21.94 -33.47
CA PRO A 135 7.71 21.31 -32.19
C PRO A 135 7.80 19.78 -32.32
N GLU A 136 8.66 19.17 -31.50
CA GLU A 136 8.94 17.73 -31.55
C GLU A 136 8.43 17.04 -30.29
N CYS A 137 7.18 16.59 -30.35
CA CYS A 137 6.53 15.94 -29.23
C CYS A 137 7.29 14.71 -28.69
N GLY A 138 7.45 14.64 -27.37
CA GLY A 138 8.16 13.60 -26.64
C GLY A 138 9.61 13.94 -26.34
N ASN A 139 10.01 15.22 -26.41
CA ASN A 139 11.40 15.66 -26.22
C ASN A 139 11.72 16.19 -24.81
N GLY A 140 10.69 16.39 -23.97
CA GLY A 140 10.77 16.88 -22.59
C GLY A 140 10.69 18.40 -22.46
N LEU A 141 10.41 19.13 -23.54
CA LEU A 141 10.32 20.59 -23.57
C LEU A 141 8.97 21.02 -24.15
N LEU A 142 8.20 21.80 -23.40
CA LEU A 142 6.92 22.34 -23.88
C LEU A 142 7.15 23.46 -24.91
N GLU A 143 6.93 23.17 -26.19
CA GLU A 143 7.15 24.08 -27.32
C GLU A 143 5.87 24.82 -27.78
N GLN A 144 6.03 25.82 -28.65
CA GLN A 144 4.91 26.65 -29.10
C GLN A 144 3.97 25.89 -30.05
N GLY A 145 2.86 25.40 -29.51
CA GLY A 145 1.82 24.67 -30.25
C GLY A 145 1.36 23.40 -29.54
N GLU A 146 2.08 23.00 -28.49
CA GLU A 146 1.85 21.80 -27.70
C GLU A 146 0.99 22.11 -26.46
N GLU A 147 0.19 21.15 -26.02
CA GLU A 147 -0.59 21.22 -24.77
C GLU A 147 0.16 20.58 -23.58
N CYS A 148 1.07 19.67 -23.89
CA CYS A 148 1.93 18.91 -22.98
C CYS A 148 3.15 18.42 -23.76
N ASP A 149 4.21 18.02 -23.05
CA ASP A 149 5.26 17.12 -23.51
C ASP A 149 5.79 16.40 -22.26
N ASP A 150 5.85 15.07 -22.27
CA ASP A 150 6.29 14.23 -21.13
C ASP A 150 7.61 13.48 -21.39
N GLY A 151 8.35 13.86 -22.43
CA GLY A 151 9.69 13.35 -22.72
C GLY A 151 9.73 11.90 -23.21
N ASN A 152 8.61 11.36 -23.69
CA ASN A 152 8.55 10.00 -24.17
C ASN A 152 7.59 9.81 -25.39
N ASN A 153 7.44 8.57 -25.85
CA ASN A 153 6.68 8.22 -27.08
C ASN A 153 5.58 7.17 -26.82
N ILE A 154 5.08 7.08 -25.60
CA ILE A 154 3.85 6.36 -25.25
C ILE A 154 2.69 7.28 -25.71
N ASP A 155 1.58 6.68 -26.18
CA ASP A 155 0.50 7.46 -26.83
C ASP A 155 -0.69 7.73 -25.89
N ASN A 156 -0.58 7.20 -24.68
CA ASN A 156 -1.70 6.94 -23.79
C ASN A 156 -1.28 7.02 -22.32
N ASP A 157 -0.26 7.77 -21.99
CA ASP A 157 0.09 8.26 -20.65
C ASP A 157 -0.27 9.76 -20.56
N ALA A 158 0.49 10.59 -19.84
CA ALA A 158 0.08 11.98 -19.56
C ALA A 158 -0.05 12.85 -20.82
N CYS A 159 0.75 12.59 -21.85
CA CYS A 159 0.72 13.26 -23.14
C CYS A 159 0.68 12.25 -24.30
N SER A 160 -0.10 12.51 -25.35
CA SER A 160 -0.04 11.66 -26.55
C SER A 160 1.14 12.04 -27.45
N ASN A 161 1.49 11.18 -28.42
CA ASN A 161 2.49 11.52 -29.46
C ASN A 161 2.03 12.66 -30.40
N THR A 162 0.85 13.25 -30.17
CA THR A 162 0.34 14.44 -30.87
C THR A 162 0.35 15.70 -30.01
N CYS A 163 1.00 15.66 -28.84
CA CYS A 163 1.15 16.77 -27.89
C CYS A 163 -0.19 17.40 -27.47
N THR A 164 -1.16 16.51 -27.26
CA THR A 164 -2.47 16.78 -26.68
C THR A 164 -2.59 15.98 -25.41
N LYS A 165 -3.17 16.57 -24.36
CA LYS A 165 -3.37 15.86 -23.10
C LYS A 165 -4.31 14.68 -23.30
N VAL A 166 -3.89 13.49 -22.85
CA VAL A 166 -4.76 12.31 -22.84
C VAL A 166 -5.76 12.49 -21.69
N PRO A 167 -7.08 12.37 -21.92
CA PRO A 167 -8.08 12.40 -20.86
C PRO A 167 -7.79 11.33 -19.79
N CYS A 168 -8.02 11.63 -18.51
CA CYS A 168 -7.65 10.74 -17.40
C CYS A 168 -8.29 9.34 -17.46
N ASP A 169 -9.44 9.19 -18.15
CA ASP A 169 -10.12 7.92 -18.40
C ASP A 169 -9.53 7.10 -19.57
N GLN A 170 -8.60 7.69 -20.33
CA GLN A 170 -7.88 7.08 -21.45
C GLN A 170 -6.37 6.94 -21.17
N GLN A 171 -5.87 7.50 -20.06
CA GLN A 171 -4.51 7.28 -19.58
C GLN A 171 -4.38 5.84 -19.09
N MET A 172 -3.36 5.11 -19.58
CA MET A 172 -2.72 4.05 -18.82
C MET A 172 -2.39 4.65 -17.46
N ALA A 173 -2.82 3.97 -16.41
CA ALA A 173 -2.65 4.42 -15.03
C ALA A 173 -1.23 5.00 -14.86
N PRO A 174 -1.10 6.29 -14.48
CA PRO A 174 0.21 6.91 -14.30
C PRO A 174 1.03 6.03 -13.35
N ASP A 175 2.34 5.94 -13.60
CA ASP A 175 3.23 5.03 -12.88
C ASP A 175 2.92 5.10 -11.38
N THR A 176 2.56 3.95 -10.82
CA THR A 176 1.74 3.86 -9.62
C THR A 176 2.53 4.26 -8.38
N PHE A 177 2.49 5.55 -8.06
CA PHE A 177 3.10 6.21 -6.90
C PHE A 177 4.61 5.99 -6.79
N ASP A 178 5.38 7.09 -6.69
CA ASP A 178 6.83 7.03 -6.45
C ASP A 178 7.21 6.32 -5.12
N PHE A 179 6.22 6.06 -4.26
CA PHE A 179 6.32 5.29 -3.03
C PHE A 179 5.06 4.41 -2.81
N SER A 180 5.18 3.32 -2.07
CA SER A 180 4.02 2.54 -1.64
C SER A 180 4.24 1.97 -0.23
N TYR A 181 3.21 2.09 0.61
CA TYR A 181 3.27 1.69 2.02
C TYR A 181 2.13 0.74 2.39
N ILE A 182 2.46 -0.29 3.18
CA ILE A 182 1.47 -1.12 3.87
C ILE A 182 1.38 -0.74 5.34
N TRP A 183 0.15 -0.51 5.82
CA TRP A 183 -0.14 -0.05 7.17
C TRP A 183 -0.72 -1.17 8.04
N ILE A 184 0.09 -1.70 8.96
CA ILE A 184 -0.24 -2.91 9.73
C ILE A 184 -0.44 -2.60 11.22
N SER A 185 -1.64 -2.85 11.73
CA SER A 185 -2.02 -2.74 13.15
C SER A 185 -1.41 -3.85 14.01
N ASN A 186 -0.61 -3.47 15.00
CA ASN A 186 -0.10 -4.32 16.07
C ASN A 186 -1.07 -4.26 17.26
N SER A 187 -2.22 -4.97 17.19
CA SER A 187 -3.35 -4.72 18.12
C SER A 187 -2.97 -4.71 19.61
N PRO A 188 -2.25 -5.71 20.17
CA PRO A 188 -1.95 -5.73 21.59
C PRO A 188 -0.92 -4.67 22.02
N ALA A 189 -0.16 -4.13 21.06
CA ALA A 189 0.83 -3.08 21.28
C ALA A 189 0.22 -1.67 21.23
N GLY A 190 -1.00 -1.52 20.70
CA GLY A 190 -1.63 -0.21 20.53
C GLY A 190 -0.96 0.67 19.47
N THR A 191 -0.31 0.06 18.48
CA THR A 191 0.46 0.76 17.43
C THR A 191 0.11 0.31 16.02
N VAL A 192 0.47 1.14 15.03
CA VAL A 192 0.46 0.80 13.61
C VAL A 192 1.89 0.91 13.06
N SER A 193 2.26 -0.02 12.20
CA SER A 193 3.52 -0.03 11.44
C SER A 193 3.31 0.53 10.05
N LYS A 194 4.15 1.48 9.62
CA LYS A 194 4.28 1.93 8.22
C LYS A 194 5.47 1.19 7.60
N ILE A 195 5.21 0.40 6.57
CA ILE A 195 6.21 -0.46 5.92
C ILE A 195 6.31 -0.08 4.46
N ASP A 196 7.49 0.32 4.01
CA ASP A 196 7.84 0.49 2.60
C ASP A 196 7.67 -0.87 1.90
N THR A 197 6.80 -0.92 0.89
CA THR A 197 6.49 -2.18 0.22
C THR A 197 7.59 -2.61 -0.75
N ALA A 198 8.31 -1.67 -1.38
CA ALA A 198 9.41 -1.98 -2.30
C ALA A 198 10.58 -2.62 -1.56
N THR A 199 11.02 -2.02 -0.44
CA THR A 199 12.16 -2.53 0.34
C THR A 199 11.78 -3.54 1.43
N ALA A 200 10.49 -3.68 1.75
CA ALA A 200 9.97 -4.44 2.88
C ALA A 200 10.58 -4.01 4.24
N THR A 201 10.82 -2.72 4.41
CA THR A 201 11.38 -2.12 5.63
C THR A 201 10.29 -1.42 6.44
N GLU A 202 10.24 -1.65 7.75
CA GLU A 202 9.38 -0.87 8.64
C GLU A 202 10.03 0.49 8.93
N VAL A 203 9.57 1.52 8.21
CA VAL A 203 10.14 2.87 8.23
C VAL A 203 9.57 3.77 9.33
N ALA A 204 8.40 3.45 9.88
CA ALA A 204 7.84 4.16 11.04
C ALA A 204 6.88 3.26 11.86
N ARG A 205 6.69 3.59 13.14
CA ARG A 205 5.68 2.95 14.00
C ARG A 205 5.02 3.96 14.94
N TYR A 206 3.73 4.15 14.77
CA TYR A 206 2.95 5.17 15.47
C TYR A 206 2.05 4.55 16.55
N VAL A 207 1.84 5.25 17.67
CA VAL A 207 0.76 4.95 18.62
C VAL A 207 -0.58 5.21 17.92
N SER A 208 -1.48 4.23 17.88
CA SER A 208 -2.62 4.26 16.95
C SER A 208 -3.82 5.10 17.40
N GLY A 209 -3.87 5.53 18.66
CA GLY A 209 -5.01 6.28 19.20
C GLY A 209 -4.75 6.84 20.61
N PRO A 210 -5.72 7.61 21.15
CA PRO A 210 -5.60 8.20 22.48
C PRO A 210 -5.38 7.16 23.60
N PRO A 211 -4.74 7.55 24.73
CA PRO A 211 -4.56 6.68 25.88
C PRO A 211 -5.84 5.97 26.33
N GLY A 212 -5.77 4.65 26.50
CA GLY A 212 -6.91 3.79 26.85
C GLY A 212 -7.82 3.40 25.67
N LYS A 213 -7.65 4.02 24.49
CA LYS A 213 -8.41 3.69 23.27
C LYS A 213 -7.62 2.88 22.24
N GLN A 214 -6.33 2.71 22.45
CA GLN A 214 -5.43 1.94 21.58
C GLN A 214 -5.85 0.47 21.52
N ASP A 215 -6.47 0.08 20.40
CA ASP A 215 -6.77 -1.31 20.05
C ASP A 215 -7.00 -1.42 18.53
N PRO A 216 -5.96 -1.12 17.71
CA PRO A 216 -6.09 -0.95 16.27
C PRO A 216 -6.41 -2.28 15.59
N SER A 217 -7.27 -2.27 14.57
CA SER A 217 -7.70 -3.52 13.91
C SER A 217 -7.98 -3.44 12.41
N ARG A 218 -8.06 -2.23 11.86
CA ARG A 218 -8.31 -1.94 10.45
C ARG A 218 -7.55 -0.70 10.07
N THR A 219 -7.04 -0.69 8.84
CA THR A 219 -6.41 0.46 8.22
C THR A 219 -7.01 0.69 6.84
N SER A 220 -7.10 1.92 6.40
CA SER A 220 -7.42 2.22 5.01
C SER A 220 -6.50 3.33 4.54
N VAL A 221 -5.94 3.18 3.35
CA VAL A 221 -5.08 4.19 2.72
C VAL A 221 -5.88 4.92 1.65
N SER A 222 -5.63 6.22 1.50
CA SER A 222 -6.22 7.08 0.48
C SER A 222 -5.86 6.57 -0.92
N VAL A 223 -6.65 6.96 -1.92
CA VAL A 223 -6.47 6.47 -3.30
C VAL A 223 -5.10 6.79 -3.89
N ASP A 224 -4.44 7.83 -3.35
CA ASP A 224 -3.14 8.37 -3.73
C ASP A 224 -1.97 7.88 -2.85
N GLY A 225 -2.23 6.97 -1.90
CA GLY A 225 -1.21 6.44 -0.97
C GLY A 225 -0.78 7.39 0.16
N ARG A 226 -1.11 8.68 0.10
CA ARG A 226 -0.54 9.74 0.96
C ARG A 226 -1.03 9.72 2.41
N PHE A 227 -2.21 9.16 2.68
CA PHE A 227 -2.83 9.21 4.01
C PHE A 227 -3.40 7.86 4.42
N ALA A 228 -3.13 7.44 5.66
CA ALA A 228 -3.66 6.21 6.23
C ALA A 228 -4.48 6.48 7.48
N VAL A 229 -5.71 5.97 7.51
CA VAL A 229 -6.55 5.96 8.71
C VAL A 229 -6.45 4.64 9.44
N VAL A 230 -6.47 4.68 10.77
CA VAL A 230 -6.35 3.52 11.66
C VAL A 230 -7.52 3.50 12.64
N VAL A 231 -8.32 2.44 12.60
CA VAL A 231 -9.49 2.28 13.46
C VAL A 231 -9.18 1.41 14.67
N ASN A 232 -9.45 1.98 15.85
CA ASN A 232 -9.27 1.35 17.15
C ASN A 232 -10.62 0.89 17.72
N ARG A 233 -10.75 -0.41 18.04
CA ARG A 233 -12.00 -1.02 18.53
C ARG A 233 -12.45 -0.45 19.88
N ASN A 234 -11.55 0.15 20.66
CA ASN A 234 -11.90 0.81 21.93
C ASN A 234 -12.42 2.26 21.75
N GLY A 235 -12.65 2.74 20.51
CA GLY A 235 -13.46 3.93 20.24
C GLY A 235 -12.69 5.15 19.75
N SER A 236 -11.82 4.99 18.75
CA SER A 236 -11.23 6.10 17.99
C SER A 236 -10.83 5.70 16.57
N ILE A 237 -10.72 6.69 15.70
CA ILE A 237 -10.05 6.61 14.39
C ILE A 237 -9.00 7.72 14.32
N SER A 238 -7.84 7.46 13.74
CA SER A 238 -6.71 8.41 13.65
C SER A 238 -6.14 8.39 12.24
N MET A 239 -5.78 9.56 11.70
CA MET A 239 -5.14 9.70 10.40
C MET A 239 -3.64 10.00 10.52
N PHE A 240 -2.84 9.34 9.70
CA PHE A 240 -1.41 9.57 9.58
C PHE A 240 -1.05 9.90 8.13
N ALA A 241 -0.17 10.89 7.95
CA ALA A 241 0.51 11.13 6.68
C ALA A 241 1.55 10.02 6.39
N ALA A 242 1.72 9.70 5.11
CA ALA A 242 2.67 8.71 4.63
C ALA A 242 4.08 9.30 4.44
N GLU A 243 4.17 10.52 3.93
CA GLU A 243 5.43 11.24 3.67
C GLU A 243 5.57 12.49 4.55
N GLU A 244 6.81 12.91 4.82
CA GLU A 244 7.10 14.06 5.69
C GLU A 244 6.52 15.38 5.15
N ASP A 245 6.43 15.53 3.83
CA ASP A 245 5.85 16.70 3.15
C ASP A 245 4.34 16.89 3.42
N ASP A 246 3.64 15.84 3.88
CA ASP A 246 2.23 15.88 4.30
C ASP A 246 2.04 16.05 5.82
N CYS A 247 3.14 16.01 6.58
CA CYS A 247 3.11 16.16 8.02
C CYS A 247 3.11 17.65 8.42
N VAL A 248 2.64 17.95 9.62
CA VAL A 248 2.53 19.33 10.12
C VAL A 248 3.54 19.55 11.22
N ASP A 249 4.49 20.48 11.03
CA ASP A 249 5.34 21.02 12.11
C ASP A 249 4.44 21.75 13.12
N LYS A 250 4.00 21.02 14.15
CA LYS A 250 3.08 21.49 15.19
C LYS A 250 3.83 22.36 16.20
N ASN A 251 5.11 22.11 16.39
CA ASN A 251 5.92 22.77 17.40
C ASN A 251 6.71 24.00 16.88
N ASN A 252 6.68 24.21 15.56
CA ASN A 252 7.30 25.30 14.79
C ASN A 252 8.84 25.34 14.92
N ASN A 253 9.50 24.16 14.90
CA ASN A 253 10.97 24.06 14.96
C ASN A 253 11.66 23.99 13.58
N ASN A 254 10.90 23.90 12.48
CA ASN A 254 11.34 23.72 11.10
C ASN A 254 11.91 22.32 10.79
N GLN A 255 11.46 21.29 11.49
CA GLN A 255 11.73 19.86 11.24
C GLN A 255 10.45 19.07 11.54
N ILE A 256 10.23 17.94 10.86
CA ILE A 256 9.09 17.07 11.13
C ILE A 256 9.46 16.08 12.23
N ASP A 257 8.85 16.23 13.40
CA ASP A 257 9.05 15.36 14.56
C ASP A 257 8.22 14.07 14.44
N THR A 258 8.64 13.16 13.55
CA THR A 258 7.99 11.86 13.29
C THR A 258 8.82 10.65 13.72
N SER A 259 8.17 9.48 13.81
CA SER A 259 8.78 8.17 14.03
C SER A 259 9.66 7.73 12.85
N THR A 260 10.91 7.36 13.14
CA THR A 260 11.89 6.83 12.17
C THR A 260 11.99 5.29 12.16
N GLY A 261 11.05 4.59 12.80
CA GLY A 261 10.96 3.12 12.76
C GLY A 261 10.44 2.49 14.05
N PRO A 262 10.43 1.14 14.15
CA PRO A 262 9.88 0.42 15.31
C PRO A 262 10.64 0.63 16.63
N GLY A 263 11.85 1.21 16.58
CA GLY A 263 12.63 1.60 17.76
C GLY A 263 12.34 3.02 18.26
N ASP A 264 11.60 3.80 17.49
CA ASP A 264 11.31 5.23 17.72
C ASP A 264 9.79 5.45 17.70
N VAL A 265 9.11 4.93 18.72
CA VAL A 265 7.65 5.08 18.88
C VAL A 265 7.38 6.27 19.79
N ARG A 266 7.05 7.41 19.18
CA ARG A 266 6.75 8.67 19.89
C ARG A 266 5.46 8.54 20.73
N PRO A 267 5.35 9.22 21.89
CA PRO A 267 4.11 9.26 22.67
C PRO A 267 2.92 9.80 21.88
N TRP A 268 1.70 9.42 22.30
CA TRP A 268 0.48 9.85 21.62
C TRP A 268 0.34 11.38 21.61
N GLY A 269 0.22 11.96 20.41
CA GLY A 269 0.10 13.40 20.19
C GLY A 269 1.44 14.13 19.99
N GLU A 270 2.58 13.46 20.21
CA GLU A 270 3.92 14.02 19.98
C GLU A 270 4.48 13.72 18.58
N ASP A 271 3.85 12.82 17.83
CA ASP A 271 4.21 12.58 16.42
C ASP A 271 3.53 13.60 15.50
N GLU A 272 4.31 14.23 14.63
CA GLU A 272 3.86 15.31 13.75
C GLU A 272 3.15 14.83 12.48
N CYS A 273 3.30 13.56 12.11
CA CYS A 273 2.57 12.94 11.00
C CYS A 273 1.18 12.42 11.41
N LEU A 274 0.83 12.41 12.70
CA LEU A 274 -0.56 12.26 13.16
C LEU A 274 -1.36 13.52 12.80
N ILE A 275 -2.18 13.48 11.75
CA ILE A 275 -2.88 14.68 11.26
C ILE A 275 -4.09 15.00 12.13
N TRP A 276 -4.99 14.04 12.33
CA TRP A 276 -6.15 14.18 13.21
C TRP A 276 -6.52 12.87 13.92
N SER A 277 -7.35 12.96 14.95
CA SER A 277 -7.95 11.80 15.62
C SER A 277 -9.36 12.13 16.11
N VAL A 278 -10.30 11.21 15.87
CA VAL A 278 -11.72 11.37 16.14
C VAL A 278 -12.18 10.31 17.12
N ASP A 279 -12.90 10.77 18.14
CA ASP A 279 -13.54 9.93 19.15
C ASP A 279 -14.78 9.23 18.57
N LEU A 280 -14.81 7.89 18.66
CA LEU A 280 -15.90 7.05 18.16
C LEU A 280 -16.59 6.28 19.29
N PRO A 281 -17.90 5.98 19.18
CA PRO A 281 -18.57 5.12 20.15
C PRO A 281 -17.99 3.70 20.17
N SER A 282 -17.78 3.15 21.37
CA SER A 282 -17.51 1.73 21.57
C SER A 282 -18.14 1.25 22.88
N PHE A 283 -18.94 0.18 22.79
CA PHE A 283 -19.69 -0.38 23.92
C PHE A 283 -19.05 -1.66 24.49
N SER A 284 -18.26 -2.35 23.66
CA SER A 284 -17.46 -3.53 23.98
C SER A 284 -16.58 -3.84 22.77
N ASN A 285 -15.56 -4.71 22.91
CA ASN A 285 -14.67 -5.04 21.78
C ASN A 285 -15.46 -5.43 20.52
N ASN A 286 -16.45 -6.34 20.63
CA ASN A 286 -17.23 -6.84 19.49
C ASN A 286 -18.17 -5.80 18.84
N GLN A 287 -18.42 -4.69 19.53
CA GLN A 287 -19.32 -3.60 19.12
C GLN A 287 -18.59 -2.34 18.65
N GLY A 288 -17.32 -2.19 19.02
CA GLY A 288 -16.48 -1.06 18.64
C GLY A 288 -16.24 -0.94 17.12
N PRO A 289 -15.72 0.23 16.68
CA PRO A 289 -15.61 0.54 15.27
C PRO A 289 -14.65 -0.41 14.55
N ARG A 290 -14.98 -0.74 13.30
CA ARG A 290 -14.23 -1.66 12.44
C ARG A 290 -14.19 -1.18 10.99
N PRO A 291 -15.22 -1.46 10.15
CA PRO A 291 -15.11 -1.23 8.71
C PRO A 291 -14.78 0.23 8.45
N VAL A 292 -13.81 0.41 7.57
CA VAL A 292 -13.25 1.70 7.21
C VAL A 292 -12.83 1.65 5.75
N SER A 293 -13.11 2.72 5.03
CA SER A 293 -12.64 2.93 3.66
C SER A 293 -12.58 4.43 3.42
N TRP A 294 -11.55 4.87 2.69
CA TRP A 294 -11.61 6.14 2.00
C TRP A 294 -12.64 6.08 0.86
N ASN A 295 -13.23 7.23 0.57
CA ASN A 295 -13.79 7.57 -0.74
C ASN A 295 -12.65 7.84 -1.73
N VAL A 296 -12.98 7.76 -3.02
CA VAL A 296 -12.08 8.03 -4.14
C VAL A 296 -11.55 9.47 -4.15
N GLY A 297 -12.34 10.44 -3.67
CA GLY A 297 -12.09 11.86 -3.91
C GLY A 297 -12.56 12.32 -5.30
N GLU A 298 -12.45 13.62 -5.58
CA GLU A 298 -12.72 14.18 -6.91
C GLU A 298 -11.42 14.23 -7.73
N GLN A 299 -11.43 13.72 -8.96
CA GLN A 299 -10.27 13.80 -9.84
C GLN A 299 -10.20 15.17 -10.52
N ASP A 300 -9.06 15.85 -10.45
CA ASP A 300 -8.80 17.03 -11.27
C ASP A 300 -8.66 16.60 -12.75
N PRO A 301 -9.51 17.11 -13.67
CA PRO A 301 -9.52 16.67 -15.06
C PRO A 301 -8.32 17.14 -15.90
N ASN A 302 -7.42 17.96 -15.34
CA ASN A 302 -6.26 18.54 -16.02
C ASN A 302 -4.92 17.98 -15.52
N THR A 303 -4.88 17.50 -14.27
CA THR A 303 -3.69 16.91 -13.63
C THR A 303 -3.85 15.42 -13.31
N CYS A 304 -5.07 14.89 -13.39
CA CYS A 304 -5.45 13.51 -13.04
C CYS A 304 -5.18 13.10 -11.59
N GLN A 305 -4.75 14.04 -10.74
CA GLN A 305 -4.64 13.84 -9.30
C GLN A 305 -6.03 13.79 -8.66
N TYR A 306 -6.17 12.99 -7.61
CA TYR A 306 -7.38 12.93 -6.80
C TYR A 306 -7.26 13.88 -5.62
N ALA A 307 -8.27 14.70 -5.39
CA ALA A 307 -8.45 15.43 -4.14
C ALA A 307 -8.61 14.44 -2.97
N MET A 308 -8.28 14.88 -1.76
CA MET A 308 -8.41 14.05 -0.56
C MET A 308 -9.86 13.56 -0.40
N GLY A 309 -10.04 12.23 -0.35
CA GLY A 309 -11.36 11.62 -0.16
C GLY A 309 -11.86 11.76 1.28
N ASP A 310 -13.16 11.65 1.48
CA ASP A 310 -13.76 11.50 2.81
C ASP A 310 -13.60 10.05 3.33
N VAL A 311 -13.71 9.84 4.64
CA VAL A 311 -13.48 8.54 5.29
C VAL A 311 -14.75 7.99 5.92
N TRP A 312 -15.22 6.84 5.44
CA TRP A 312 -16.27 6.08 6.10
C TRP A 312 -15.71 5.27 7.27
N VAL A 313 -16.43 5.23 8.40
CA VAL A 313 -16.16 4.31 9.52
C VAL A 313 -17.45 3.82 10.17
N GLY A 314 -17.51 2.53 10.55
CA GLY A 314 -18.71 1.94 11.16
C GLY A 314 -18.51 1.20 12.48
N TRP A 315 -19.53 1.21 13.36
CA TRP A 315 -19.62 0.51 14.65
C TRP A 315 -21.02 -0.07 14.88
N TYR A 316 -21.27 -0.68 16.04
CA TYR A 316 -22.55 -1.35 16.36
C TYR A 316 -23.06 -1.00 17.74
N ASN A 317 -24.37 -0.77 17.85
CA ASN A 317 -25.06 -0.81 19.13
C ASN A 317 -25.93 -2.07 19.22
N GLN A 318 -25.45 -3.08 19.94
CA GLN A 318 -26.19 -4.33 20.15
C GLN A 318 -27.51 -4.09 20.89
N GLY A 319 -27.57 -3.13 21.82
CA GLY A 319 -28.78 -2.79 22.56
C GLY A 319 -29.90 -2.23 21.68
N GLN A 320 -29.57 -1.75 20.49
CA GLN A 320 -30.51 -1.26 19.48
C GLN A 320 -30.61 -2.17 18.24
N ASN A 321 -29.77 -3.21 18.13
CA ASN A 321 -29.58 -4.00 16.91
C ASN A 321 -29.33 -3.11 15.66
N THR A 322 -28.50 -2.06 15.82
CA THR A 322 -28.29 -1.03 14.80
C THR A 322 -26.80 -0.87 14.52
N GLY A 323 -26.42 -1.06 13.25
CA GLY A 323 -25.12 -0.64 12.73
C GLY A 323 -25.14 0.86 12.50
N TYR A 324 -24.06 1.54 12.87
CA TYR A 324 -23.90 2.98 12.68
C TYR A 324 -22.67 3.23 11.82
N PHE A 325 -22.78 4.20 10.93
CA PHE A 325 -21.75 4.56 9.97
C PHE A 325 -21.61 6.07 9.92
N ARG A 326 -20.39 6.55 9.92
CA ARG A 326 -20.09 7.98 9.88
C ARG A 326 -19.16 8.25 8.71
N LEU A 327 -19.48 9.30 7.95
CA LEU A 327 -18.58 9.89 6.99
C LEU A 327 -17.86 11.05 7.67
N LEU A 328 -16.54 10.98 7.69
CA LEU A 328 -15.64 12.00 8.21
C LEU A 328 -14.99 12.74 7.03
N ASN A 329 -14.83 14.04 7.14
CA ASN A 329 -14.04 14.80 6.19
C ASN A 329 -12.57 14.32 6.24
N GLY A 330 -11.96 14.13 5.07
CA GLY A 330 -10.58 13.67 4.97
C GLY A 330 -9.56 14.63 5.60
N GLU A 331 -9.75 15.95 5.43
CA GLU A 331 -8.76 16.96 5.81
C GLU A 331 -8.68 17.18 7.33
N ASP A 332 -9.84 17.24 8.02
CA ASP A 332 -9.92 17.63 9.43
C ASP A 332 -10.60 16.60 10.37
N GLY A 333 -11.17 15.52 9.82
CA GLY A 333 -11.91 14.51 10.58
C GLY A 333 -13.28 14.98 11.09
N ALA A 334 -13.80 16.13 10.63
CA ALA A 334 -15.14 16.60 11.00
C ALA A 334 -16.23 15.64 10.49
N THR A 335 -17.33 15.53 11.21
CA THR A 335 -18.45 14.67 10.80
C THR A 335 -19.27 15.34 9.71
N ILE A 336 -19.28 14.74 8.51
CA ILE A 336 -20.13 15.16 7.37
C ILE A 336 -21.55 14.61 7.57
N THR A 337 -21.67 13.30 7.81
CA THR A 337 -22.97 12.64 8.02
C THR A 337 -22.85 11.39 8.89
N GLU A 338 -23.96 10.95 9.48
CA GLU A 338 -24.07 9.69 10.19
C GLU A 338 -25.34 8.94 9.75
N VAL A 339 -25.16 7.68 9.33
CA VAL A 339 -26.18 6.79 8.80
C VAL A 339 -26.42 5.63 9.78
N SER A 340 -27.67 5.47 10.21
CA SER A 340 -28.10 4.36 11.07
C SER A 340 -28.77 3.26 10.26
N VAL A 341 -28.31 2.02 10.42
CA VAL A 341 -28.82 0.82 9.74
C VAL A 341 -29.42 -0.12 10.78
N PRO A 342 -30.74 -0.02 11.05
CA PRO A 342 -31.42 -0.89 12.01
C PRO A 342 -31.56 -2.31 11.48
N ASN A 343 -31.80 -3.26 12.39
CA ASN A 343 -31.92 -4.70 12.11
C ASN A 343 -30.62 -5.36 11.60
N TRP A 344 -29.45 -4.92 12.11
CA TRP A 344 -28.13 -5.39 11.65
C TRP A 344 -27.98 -6.91 11.69
N SER A 345 -28.57 -7.60 12.66
CA SER A 345 -28.72 -9.07 12.68
C SER A 345 -27.42 -9.91 12.77
N GLY A 346 -26.23 -9.29 12.78
CA GLY A 346 -24.89 -9.91 12.93
C GLY A 346 -24.57 -10.56 14.28
N MET A 347 -25.58 -11.12 14.97
CA MET A 347 -25.46 -11.65 16.34
C MET A 347 -25.00 -10.56 17.34
N ASN A 348 -24.01 -10.88 18.18
CA ASN A 348 -23.37 -9.94 19.11
C ASN A 348 -22.23 -9.13 18.45
N TRP A 349 -22.10 -9.19 17.13
CA TRP A 349 -21.07 -8.52 16.34
C TRP A 349 -21.68 -7.50 15.38
N GLY A 350 -20.89 -6.46 15.11
CA GLY A 350 -21.29 -5.34 14.28
C GLY A 350 -21.00 -5.46 12.79
N PRO A 351 -21.03 -4.30 12.11
CA PRO A 351 -20.25 -4.06 10.90
C PRO A 351 -18.78 -4.48 11.12
N TYR A 352 -18.18 -5.17 10.14
CA TYR A 352 -16.95 -5.93 10.39
C TYR A 352 -15.85 -5.76 9.33
N GLY A 353 -16.24 -5.74 8.06
CA GLY A 353 -15.40 -5.35 6.91
C GLY A 353 -16.16 -4.36 6.02
N GLY A 354 -15.43 -3.52 5.29
CA GLY A 354 -16.02 -2.54 4.38
C GLY A 354 -15.03 -2.10 3.31
N ALA A 355 -15.55 -1.58 2.19
CA ALA A 355 -14.82 -1.04 1.06
C ALA A 355 -15.72 -0.07 0.27
N VAL A 356 -15.15 0.87 -0.46
CA VAL A 356 -15.88 1.80 -1.34
C VAL A 356 -15.73 1.39 -2.80
N ASP A 357 -16.82 1.48 -3.58
CA ASP A 357 -16.80 1.31 -5.05
C ASP A 357 -16.47 2.62 -5.79
N GLY A 358 -16.24 2.54 -7.11
CA GLY A 358 -15.88 3.69 -7.94
C GLY A 358 -16.94 4.80 -8.03
N ASN A 359 -18.14 4.60 -7.48
CA ASN A 359 -19.19 5.62 -7.37
C ASN A 359 -19.29 6.20 -5.95
N ASN A 360 -18.28 5.96 -5.10
CA ASN A 360 -18.24 6.32 -3.68
C ASN A 360 -19.32 5.63 -2.80
N ASN A 361 -19.92 4.51 -3.24
CA ASN A 361 -20.82 3.76 -2.37
C ASN A 361 -20.02 2.93 -1.37
N PHE A 362 -20.37 3.01 -0.08
CA PHE A 362 -19.73 2.22 0.96
C PHE A 362 -20.43 0.87 1.14
N TRP A 363 -19.75 -0.19 0.72
CA TRP A 363 -20.17 -1.57 0.89
C TRP A 363 -19.62 -2.14 2.18
N VAL A 364 -20.47 -2.80 2.96
CA VAL A 364 -20.15 -3.27 4.31
C VAL A 364 -20.67 -4.68 4.52
N THR A 365 -19.82 -5.54 5.10
CA THR A 365 -20.19 -6.87 5.59
C THR A 365 -20.32 -6.90 7.12
N GLY A 366 -21.33 -7.62 7.59
CA GLY A 366 -21.40 -8.12 8.96
C GLY A 366 -20.51 -9.34 9.17
N TRP A 367 -20.66 -9.98 10.33
CA TRP A 367 -19.88 -11.15 10.73
C TRP A 367 -20.75 -12.36 11.05
N GLY A 368 -20.22 -13.56 10.82
CA GLY A 368 -20.91 -14.81 11.14
C GLY A 368 -22.00 -15.15 10.13
N SER A 369 -22.78 -16.20 10.41
CA SER A 369 -23.78 -16.73 9.47
C SER A 369 -24.94 -15.79 9.14
N ASN A 370 -25.15 -14.77 9.97
CA ASN A 370 -26.26 -13.83 9.87
C ASN A 370 -25.78 -12.40 9.52
N GLY A 371 -24.49 -12.19 9.30
CA GLY A 371 -23.93 -10.90 8.92
C GLY A 371 -24.49 -10.45 7.56
N PRO A 372 -25.09 -9.26 7.44
CA PRO A 372 -25.63 -8.78 6.18
C PRO A 372 -24.53 -8.21 5.28
N VAL A 373 -24.84 -8.03 3.99
CA VAL A 373 -24.24 -6.95 3.20
C VAL A 373 -25.17 -5.75 3.19
N VAL A 374 -24.57 -4.58 3.33
CA VAL A 374 -25.23 -3.27 3.26
C VAL A 374 -24.44 -2.39 2.32
N LYS A 375 -25.15 -1.66 1.44
CA LYS A 375 -24.58 -0.57 0.66
C LYS A 375 -25.12 0.74 1.22
N ILE A 376 -24.25 1.70 1.50
CA ILE A 376 -24.62 3.10 1.72
C ILE A 376 -24.29 3.85 0.44
N ASP A 377 -25.29 4.48 -0.15
CA ASP A 377 -25.16 5.26 -1.39
C ASP A 377 -24.27 6.49 -1.18
N GLY A 378 -23.29 6.69 -2.06
CA GLY A 378 -22.23 7.70 -1.89
C GLY A 378 -22.70 9.16 -1.94
N GLN A 379 -23.87 9.42 -2.54
CA GLN A 379 -24.39 10.77 -2.74
C GLN A 379 -25.63 11.06 -1.88
N THR A 380 -26.52 10.08 -1.74
CA THR A 380 -27.79 10.22 -1.00
C THR A 380 -27.72 9.71 0.43
N TYR A 381 -26.65 9.00 0.79
CA TYR A 381 -26.42 8.37 2.09
C TYR A 381 -27.50 7.35 2.51
N GLN A 382 -28.30 6.88 1.54
CA GLN A 382 -29.34 5.88 1.79
C GLN A 382 -28.71 4.49 1.92
N ALA A 383 -29.10 3.77 2.98
CA ALA A 383 -28.63 2.43 3.25
C ALA A 383 -29.60 1.36 2.69
N THR A 384 -29.10 0.51 1.79
CA THR A 384 -29.83 -0.65 1.26
C THR A 384 -29.27 -1.93 1.87
N HIS A 385 -30.17 -2.81 2.33
CA HIS A 385 -29.82 -4.00 3.10
C HIS A 385 -30.07 -5.28 2.29
N TYR A 386 -29.00 -5.99 1.93
CA TYR A 386 -29.01 -7.11 0.98
C TYR A 386 -29.02 -8.50 1.64
N GLY A 387 -29.16 -8.56 2.97
CA GLY A 387 -29.23 -9.81 3.72
C GLY A 387 -27.89 -10.56 3.77
N SER A 388 -27.92 -11.79 4.28
CA SER A 388 -26.73 -12.63 4.50
C SER A 388 -26.46 -13.56 3.30
N ALA A 389 -25.18 -13.87 3.08
CA ALA A 389 -24.70 -14.92 2.17
C ALA A 389 -25.16 -16.35 2.55
N GLY A 390 -25.82 -16.53 3.70
CA GLY A 390 -26.33 -17.83 4.17
C GLY A 390 -25.28 -18.72 4.83
N GLY A 391 -24.06 -18.23 5.02
CA GLY A 391 -22.97 -18.92 5.71
C GLY A 391 -22.05 -17.95 6.44
N TRP A 392 -21.11 -18.49 7.23
CA TRP A 392 -20.26 -17.67 8.10
C TRP A 392 -19.27 -16.83 7.29
N ILE A 393 -19.52 -15.53 7.17
CA ILE A 393 -18.60 -14.55 6.55
C ILE A 393 -17.68 -13.86 7.57
N TYR A 394 -16.49 -13.46 7.13
CA TYR A 394 -15.43 -12.84 7.95
C TYR A 394 -14.72 -11.68 7.25
N GLY A 395 -14.05 -11.95 6.11
CA GLY A 395 -13.34 -10.94 5.34
C GLY A 395 -14.17 -10.49 4.15
N MET A 396 -13.89 -9.29 3.62
CA MET A 396 -14.47 -8.84 2.36
C MET A 396 -13.50 -7.99 1.55
N GLY A 397 -13.83 -7.85 0.27
CA GLY A 397 -13.27 -6.90 -0.68
C GLY A 397 -14.28 -6.70 -1.83
N LEU A 398 -13.95 -5.86 -2.80
CA LEU A 398 -14.71 -5.71 -4.04
C LEU A 398 -13.95 -6.36 -5.19
N ASP A 399 -14.66 -6.90 -6.19
CA ASP A 399 -14.03 -7.17 -7.50
C ASP A 399 -13.98 -5.91 -8.36
N LEU A 400 -13.31 -6.04 -9.50
CA LEU A 400 -13.14 -5.00 -10.52
C LEU A 400 -14.45 -4.52 -11.16
N GLN A 401 -15.60 -5.13 -10.83
CA GLN A 401 -16.93 -4.69 -11.25
C GLN A 401 -17.79 -4.22 -10.06
N GLY A 402 -17.17 -3.91 -8.91
CA GLY A 402 -17.82 -3.39 -7.71
C GLY A 402 -18.66 -4.40 -6.92
N ASN A 403 -18.57 -5.70 -7.22
CA ASN A 403 -19.35 -6.71 -6.51
C ASN A 403 -18.66 -7.08 -5.20
N THR A 404 -19.45 -7.26 -4.14
CA THR A 404 -18.90 -7.63 -2.82
C THR A 404 -18.51 -9.10 -2.79
N TRP A 405 -17.23 -9.37 -2.56
CA TRP A 405 -16.72 -10.70 -2.25
C TRP A 405 -16.56 -10.87 -0.75
N ALA A 406 -16.98 -12.02 -0.22
CA ALA A 406 -16.88 -12.35 1.19
C ALA A 406 -16.24 -13.73 1.41
N SER A 407 -15.24 -13.79 2.27
CA SER A 407 -14.58 -15.02 2.69
C SER A 407 -15.20 -15.58 3.97
N GLY A 408 -15.16 -16.90 4.14
CA GLY A 408 -15.88 -17.56 5.24
C GLY A 408 -15.13 -18.64 6.02
N CYS A 409 -15.70 -18.96 7.19
CA CYS A 409 -15.12 -19.89 8.16
C CYS A 409 -16.02 -21.10 8.43
N GLY A 410 -15.45 -22.14 9.06
CA GLY A 410 -16.08 -23.46 9.22
C GLY A 410 -15.75 -24.42 8.08
N SER A 411 -15.91 -23.99 6.82
CA SER A 411 -15.64 -24.80 5.62
C SER A 411 -14.74 -24.14 4.57
N GLY A 412 -14.29 -22.89 4.81
CA GLY A 412 -13.47 -22.16 3.85
C GLY A 412 -14.23 -21.78 2.58
N ASN A 413 -15.48 -21.33 2.74
CA ASN A 413 -16.33 -20.92 1.63
C ASN A 413 -15.97 -19.50 1.16
N VAL A 414 -16.21 -19.24 -0.12
CA VAL A 414 -16.10 -17.91 -0.73
C VAL A 414 -17.43 -17.57 -1.39
N TYR A 415 -17.92 -16.36 -1.14
CA TYR A 415 -19.21 -15.86 -1.60
C TYR A 415 -19.03 -14.59 -2.43
N ARG A 416 -19.91 -14.38 -3.41
CA ARG A 416 -20.03 -13.13 -4.18
C ARG A 416 -21.47 -12.63 -4.09
N PHE A 417 -21.64 -11.34 -3.81
CA PHE A 417 -22.90 -10.63 -3.99
C PHE A 417 -22.82 -9.84 -5.30
N ASP A 418 -23.59 -10.26 -6.29
CA ASP A 418 -23.71 -9.57 -7.58
C ASP A 418 -24.52 -8.28 -7.40
N ALA A 419 -23.88 -7.13 -7.53
CA ALA A 419 -24.47 -5.83 -7.24
C ALA A 419 -25.50 -5.38 -8.30
N GLN A 420 -25.42 -5.90 -9.52
CA GLN A 420 -26.36 -5.59 -10.60
C GLN A 420 -27.65 -6.41 -10.49
N ASN A 421 -27.52 -7.70 -10.15
CA ASN A 421 -28.64 -8.62 -10.05
C ASN A 421 -29.20 -8.73 -8.62
N GLU A 422 -28.53 -8.11 -7.65
CA GLU A 422 -28.83 -8.14 -6.20
C GLU A 422 -28.93 -9.57 -5.63
N THR A 423 -28.02 -10.46 -6.05
CA THR A 423 -28.05 -11.89 -5.69
C THR A 423 -26.74 -12.41 -5.09
N TRP A 424 -26.88 -13.31 -4.11
CA TRP A 424 -25.76 -14.04 -3.53
C TRP A 424 -25.49 -15.36 -4.26
N SER A 425 -24.21 -15.68 -4.46
CA SER A 425 -23.74 -17.01 -4.82
C SER A 425 -22.59 -17.45 -3.90
N GLN A 426 -22.53 -18.76 -3.61
CA GLN A 426 -21.29 -19.38 -3.12
C GLN A 426 -20.46 -19.78 -4.33
N VAL A 427 -19.31 -19.14 -4.50
CA VAL A 427 -18.41 -19.37 -5.64
C VAL A 427 -17.50 -20.58 -5.39
N ALA A 428 -16.97 -20.72 -4.17
CA ALA A 428 -15.99 -21.77 -3.87
C ALA A 428 -16.12 -22.34 -2.46
N SER A 429 -15.44 -23.46 -2.24
CA SER A 429 -15.09 -24.02 -0.93
C SER A 429 -13.71 -24.66 -1.04
N VAL A 430 -12.73 -24.15 -0.28
CA VAL A 430 -11.31 -24.55 -0.41
C VAL A 430 -10.79 -25.36 0.79
N ASN A 431 -11.71 -26.03 1.52
CA ASN A 431 -11.40 -26.90 2.66
C ASN A 431 -10.46 -26.22 3.70
N ALA A 432 -10.81 -25.01 4.12
CA ALA A 432 -10.09 -24.25 5.14
C ALA A 432 -10.91 -24.19 6.44
N SER A 433 -10.24 -24.14 7.60
CA SER A 433 -10.95 -23.89 8.86
C SER A 433 -11.51 -22.47 8.92
N CYS A 434 -10.80 -21.50 8.34
CA CYS A 434 -11.23 -20.10 8.28
C CYS A 434 -10.47 -19.33 7.18
N LEU A 435 -11.20 -18.81 6.20
CA LEU A 435 -10.69 -17.76 5.31
C LEU A 435 -10.94 -16.40 5.97
N ARG A 436 -9.98 -15.48 5.88
CA ARG A 436 -10.01 -14.16 6.52
C ARG A 436 -9.87 -13.05 5.48
N GLY A 437 -9.08 -12.00 5.72
CA GLY A 437 -8.96 -10.88 4.78
C GLY A 437 -8.68 -11.32 3.34
N LEU A 438 -9.25 -10.59 2.40
CA LEU A 438 -9.08 -10.80 0.97
C LEU A 438 -8.92 -9.46 0.25
N GLN A 439 -8.19 -9.46 -0.86
CA GLN A 439 -8.19 -8.35 -1.82
C GLN A 439 -8.14 -8.93 -3.23
N VAL A 440 -8.68 -8.19 -4.21
CA VAL A 440 -8.69 -8.55 -5.63
C VAL A 440 -7.66 -7.68 -6.34
N ASP A 441 -6.82 -8.28 -7.19
CA ASP A 441 -5.83 -7.56 -8.00
C ASP A 441 -6.42 -7.06 -9.33
N ARG A 442 -5.58 -6.37 -10.11
CA ARG A 442 -5.94 -5.82 -11.42
C ARG A 442 -6.13 -6.90 -12.49
N GLU A 443 -5.64 -8.11 -12.26
CA GLU A 443 -5.87 -9.30 -13.08
C GLU A 443 -7.17 -10.05 -12.72
N GLY A 444 -7.96 -9.58 -11.75
CA GLY A 444 -9.20 -10.22 -11.33
C GLY A 444 -9.00 -11.49 -10.49
N ARG A 445 -7.91 -11.56 -9.72
CA ARG A 445 -7.59 -12.65 -8.80
C ARG A 445 -7.84 -12.20 -7.35
N ALA A 446 -8.78 -12.85 -6.66
CA ALA A 446 -8.98 -12.66 -5.23
C ALA A 446 -7.96 -13.51 -4.45
N PHE A 447 -7.02 -12.85 -3.79
CA PHE A 447 -6.09 -13.48 -2.84
C PHE A 447 -6.68 -13.45 -1.44
N ILE A 448 -6.70 -14.60 -0.76
CA ILE A 448 -7.43 -14.77 0.51
C ILE A 448 -6.55 -15.40 1.59
N ALA A 449 -6.43 -14.74 2.74
CA ALA A 449 -5.73 -15.26 3.92
C ALA A 449 -6.40 -16.55 4.42
N LYS A 450 -5.67 -17.66 4.41
CA LYS A 450 -6.20 -19.00 4.67
C LYS A 450 -5.63 -19.60 5.95
N ASN A 451 -6.51 -20.22 6.75
CA ASN A 451 -6.16 -20.93 7.98
C ASN A 451 -6.62 -22.39 7.91
N GLY A 452 -5.82 -23.28 8.52
CA GLY A 452 -6.10 -24.70 8.62
C GLY A 452 -6.24 -25.43 7.27
N PRO A 453 -5.13 -25.71 6.55
CA PRO A 453 -3.75 -25.28 6.81
C PRO A 453 -3.50 -23.80 6.50
N CYS A 454 -2.46 -23.21 7.11
CA CYS A 454 -2.10 -21.80 6.92
C CYS A 454 -1.52 -21.55 5.52
N GLY A 455 -1.83 -20.40 4.93
CA GLY A 455 -1.27 -19.96 3.64
C GLY A 455 -2.21 -18.98 2.94
N LEU A 456 -2.27 -19.05 1.61
CA LEU A 456 -3.24 -18.32 0.78
C LEU A 456 -4.19 -19.29 0.04
N ALA A 457 -5.33 -18.75 -0.41
CA ALA A 457 -6.11 -19.28 -1.53
C ALA A 457 -6.28 -18.19 -2.59
N VAL A 458 -6.47 -18.60 -3.84
CA VAL A 458 -6.59 -17.71 -5.01
C VAL A 458 -7.81 -18.10 -5.84
N ILE A 459 -8.70 -17.14 -6.09
CA ILE A 459 -9.95 -17.33 -6.85
C ILE A 459 -9.96 -16.38 -8.04
N ASP A 460 -10.35 -16.87 -9.22
CA ASP A 460 -10.64 -16.05 -10.40
C ASP A 460 -12.02 -15.40 -10.22
N THR A 461 -12.07 -14.06 -10.11
CA THR A 461 -13.32 -13.32 -9.89
C THR A 461 -14.13 -13.13 -11.17
N MET A 462 -13.49 -13.19 -12.35
CA MET A 462 -14.14 -13.01 -13.64
C MET A 462 -14.82 -14.31 -14.11
N ASN A 463 -14.12 -15.45 -13.98
CA ASN A 463 -14.62 -16.77 -14.37
C ASN A 463 -15.32 -17.50 -13.22
N LEU A 464 -15.28 -16.98 -11.99
CA LEU A 464 -15.86 -17.58 -10.78
C LEU A 464 -15.33 -19.00 -10.49
N THR A 465 -14.00 -19.19 -10.60
CA THR A 465 -13.34 -20.49 -10.40
C THR A 465 -12.17 -20.42 -9.42
N VAL A 466 -11.79 -21.55 -8.83
CA VAL A 466 -10.61 -21.64 -7.95
C VAL A 466 -9.34 -21.75 -8.82
N ILE A 467 -8.44 -20.77 -8.73
CA ILE A 467 -7.11 -20.83 -9.35
C ILE A 467 -6.20 -21.72 -8.50
N SER A 468 -6.15 -21.45 -7.19
CA SER A 468 -5.42 -22.29 -6.24
C SER A 468 -6.20 -22.42 -4.93
N PRO A 469 -6.61 -23.64 -4.52
CA PRO A 469 -7.26 -23.84 -3.22
C PRO A 469 -6.28 -23.68 -2.05
N HIS A 470 -4.97 -23.79 -2.33
CA HIS A 470 -3.92 -23.62 -1.33
C HIS A 470 -2.59 -23.25 -1.98
N VAL A 471 -2.06 -22.11 -1.59
CA VAL A 471 -0.65 -21.72 -1.76
C VAL A 471 0.04 -21.84 -0.41
N ASP A 472 1.17 -22.55 -0.38
CA ASP A 472 2.03 -22.70 0.80
C ASP A 472 2.82 -21.40 1.04
N ILE A 473 2.78 -20.88 2.27
CA ILE A 473 3.58 -19.72 2.71
C ILE A 473 4.57 -20.19 3.78
N PRO A 474 5.85 -20.43 3.46
CA PRO A 474 6.82 -20.96 4.40
C PRO A 474 6.94 -20.12 5.69
N GLY A 475 6.65 -20.74 6.83
CA GLY A 475 6.70 -20.07 8.14
C GLY A 475 5.44 -19.31 8.55
N CYS A 476 4.33 -19.45 7.81
CA CYS A 476 3.01 -18.99 8.28
C CYS A 476 2.56 -19.71 9.57
N SER A 477 1.55 -19.15 10.23
CA SER A 477 0.89 -19.75 11.38
C SER A 477 -0.61 -19.42 11.41
N THR A 478 -0.98 -18.14 11.32
CA THR A 478 -2.38 -17.69 11.29
C THR A 478 -2.50 -16.43 10.42
N PRO A 479 -2.56 -16.57 9.08
CA PRO A 479 -2.87 -15.47 8.17
C PRO A 479 -4.22 -14.84 8.48
N VAL A 480 -4.26 -13.50 8.57
CA VAL A 480 -5.46 -12.73 8.92
C VAL A 480 -5.85 -11.68 7.89
N GLY A 481 -4.89 -11.13 7.16
CA GLY A 481 -5.12 -10.09 6.17
C GLY A 481 -4.33 -10.31 4.89
N VAL A 482 -4.88 -9.76 3.81
CA VAL A 482 -4.24 -9.65 2.51
C VAL A 482 -4.36 -8.19 2.06
N SER A 483 -3.28 -7.63 1.54
CA SER A 483 -3.27 -6.43 0.69
C SER A 483 -2.45 -6.72 -0.58
N ILE A 484 -2.47 -5.81 -1.54
CA ILE A 484 -1.66 -5.80 -2.75
C ILE A 484 -0.96 -4.45 -2.80
N ASP A 485 0.35 -4.40 -3.09
CA ASP A 485 1.07 -3.13 -3.23
C ASP A 485 1.00 -2.56 -4.65
N ALA A 486 1.56 -1.37 -4.85
CA ALA A 486 1.58 -0.70 -6.16
C ALA A 486 2.29 -1.53 -7.26
N GLU A 487 3.27 -2.34 -6.88
CA GLU A 487 3.99 -3.25 -7.77
C GLU A 487 3.20 -4.54 -8.11
N GLY A 488 2.04 -4.76 -7.48
CA GLY A 488 1.19 -5.93 -7.65
C GLY A 488 1.56 -7.12 -6.75
N TYR A 489 2.51 -6.99 -5.83
CA TYR A 489 2.85 -8.05 -4.90
C TYR A 489 1.81 -8.21 -3.79
N VAL A 490 1.54 -9.47 -3.43
CA VAL A 490 0.54 -9.84 -2.43
C VAL A 490 1.16 -9.84 -1.05
N TRP A 491 0.61 -9.03 -0.15
CA TRP A 491 1.04 -8.90 1.24
C TRP A 491 0.17 -9.73 2.17
N VAL A 492 0.75 -10.72 2.82
CA VAL A 492 0.05 -11.61 3.77
C VAL A 492 0.41 -11.23 5.21
N VAL A 493 -0.55 -10.68 5.94
CA VAL A 493 -0.40 -10.35 7.36
C VAL A 493 -0.70 -11.58 8.22
N ASP A 494 0.28 -12.06 8.99
CA ASP A 494 0.15 -13.25 9.83
C ASP A 494 0.23 -12.93 11.33
N GLN A 495 -0.90 -13.11 12.00
CA GLN A 495 -1.06 -12.85 13.43
C GLN A 495 -0.24 -13.82 14.28
N GLY A 496 -0.30 -15.11 13.95
CA GLY A 496 0.32 -16.18 14.75
C GLY A 496 1.84 -16.19 14.63
N ALA A 497 2.36 -15.89 13.44
CA ALA A 497 3.79 -15.83 13.15
C ALA A 497 4.41 -14.45 13.44
N SER A 498 3.57 -13.45 13.79
CA SER A 498 3.95 -12.06 14.10
C SER A 498 4.86 -11.43 13.06
N ARG A 499 4.41 -11.49 11.80
CA ARG A 499 5.15 -11.05 10.60
C ARG A 499 4.20 -10.77 9.44
N ALA A 500 4.73 -10.13 8.41
CA ALA A 500 4.08 -10.02 7.10
C ALA A 500 4.98 -10.61 6.01
N PHE A 501 4.38 -11.22 4.99
CA PHE A 501 5.08 -11.81 3.85
C PHE A 501 4.74 -11.03 2.57
N LYS A 502 5.74 -10.64 1.78
CA LYS A 502 5.56 -10.15 0.40
C LYS A 502 5.65 -11.36 -0.53
N VAL A 503 4.63 -11.59 -1.34
CA VAL A 503 4.45 -12.79 -2.17
C VAL A 503 4.25 -12.40 -3.62
N ASP A 504 5.05 -13.00 -4.50
CA ASP A 504 4.92 -12.86 -5.95
C ASP A 504 3.59 -13.48 -6.44
N PRO A 505 2.73 -12.73 -7.15
CA PRO A 505 1.36 -13.17 -7.45
C PRO A 505 1.28 -14.28 -8.51
N ASP A 506 2.34 -14.46 -9.30
CA ASP A 506 2.38 -15.41 -10.43
C ASP A 506 3.12 -16.70 -10.08
N THR A 507 4.24 -16.58 -9.36
CA THR A 507 5.08 -17.72 -8.95
C THR A 507 4.77 -18.21 -7.54
N TYR A 508 4.01 -17.42 -6.75
CA TYR A 508 3.73 -17.65 -5.34
C TYR A 508 4.96 -17.70 -4.43
N ALA A 509 6.11 -17.24 -4.90
CA ALA A 509 7.32 -17.16 -4.09
C ALA A 509 7.20 -16.06 -3.02
N VAL A 510 7.57 -16.37 -1.78
CA VAL A 510 7.80 -15.34 -0.75
C VAL A 510 9.10 -14.61 -1.11
N VAL A 511 8.97 -13.35 -1.55
CA VAL A 511 10.11 -12.52 -1.98
C VAL A 511 10.70 -11.69 -0.83
N ALA A 512 9.89 -11.35 0.18
CA ALA A 512 10.37 -10.69 1.41
C ALA A 512 9.54 -11.08 2.63
N THR A 513 10.05 -10.80 3.84
CA THR A 513 9.33 -11.03 5.10
C THR A 513 9.70 -9.97 6.14
N VAL A 514 8.69 -9.25 6.62
CA VAL A 514 8.80 -8.23 7.67
C VAL A 514 8.61 -8.88 9.03
N THR A 515 9.53 -8.68 9.96
CA THR A 515 9.48 -9.22 11.32
C THR A 515 9.44 -8.09 12.37
N GLY A 516 9.23 -8.41 13.65
CA GLY A 516 9.15 -7.39 14.71
C GLY A 516 7.76 -6.76 14.89
N LEU A 517 6.77 -7.22 14.11
CA LEU A 517 5.36 -6.98 14.37
C LEU A 517 4.90 -7.70 15.65
N GLN A 518 3.82 -7.24 16.28
CA GLN A 518 3.35 -7.77 17.56
C GLN A 518 1.91 -8.26 17.44
N SER A 519 1.72 -9.55 17.15
CA SER A 519 0.40 -10.18 16.91
C SER A 519 -0.47 -9.33 15.96
N PRO A 520 0.03 -9.02 14.75
CA PRO A 520 -0.62 -8.07 13.85
C PRO A 520 -2.00 -8.58 13.47
N TYR A 521 -3.00 -7.70 13.53
CA TYR A 521 -4.39 -8.04 13.21
C TYR A 521 -5.00 -6.90 12.43
N THR A 522 -4.83 -6.98 11.11
CA THR A 522 -5.36 -6.01 10.15
C THR A 522 -5.84 -6.77 8.94
N TYR A 523 -6.98 -6.35 8.39
CA TYR A 523 -7.37 -6.65 7.02
C TYR A 523 -8.46 -5.64 6.62
N SER A 524 -8.30 -5.12 5.41
CA SER A 524 -9.00 -4.00 4.78
C SER A 524 -8.05 -3.56 3.65
N ASP A 525 -8.26 -2.41 3.03
CA ASP A 525 -7.30 -1.89 2.07
C ASP A 525 -6.08 -1.26 2.76
N MET A 526 -5.08 -2.08 3.11
CA MET A 526 -3.93 -1.67 3.92
C MET A 526 -2.87 -0.89 3.12
N THR A 527 -3.07 -0.74 1.80
CA THR A 527 -2.14 -0.17 0.81
C THR A 527 -2.79 0.86 -0.12
N GLY A 528 -4.12 0.91 -0.23
CA GLY A 528 -4.86 1.80 -1.14
C GLY A 528 -5.16 1.16 -2.50
N ALA A 529 -4.56 -0.01 -2.78
CA ALA A 529 -4.72 -0.72 -4.05
C ALA A 529 -6.14 -1.23 -4.30
N GLY A 530 -6.90 -1.53 -3.24
CA GLY A 530 -8.28 -2.02 -3.35
C GLY A 530 -9.25 -0.93 -3.81
N LEU A 531 -9.10 0.28 -3.28
CA LEU A 531 -9.83 1.48 -3.71
C LEU A 531 -9.36 1.93 -5.10
N ASN A 532 -8.05 1.95 -5.33
CA ASN A 532 -7.46 2.30 -6.62
C ASN A 532 -7.93 1.35 -7.74
N ALA A 533 -8.14 0.06 -7.46
CA ALA A 533 -8.70 -0.91 -8.40
C ALA A 533 -10.18 -0.66 -8.78
N GLN A 534 -10.90 0.25 -8.10
CA GLN A 534 -12.29 0.60 -8.41
C GLN A 534 -12.43 1.79 -9.36
N ILE A 535 -11.34 2.49 -9.67
CA ILE A 535 -11.34 3.78 -10.39
C ILE A 535 -10.51 3.79 -11.66
N LEU A 536 -9.61 2.82 -11.82
CA LEU A 536 -8.80 2.70 -13.03
C LEU A 536 -9.61 2.03 -14.16
N PRO A 537 -9.52 2.53 -15.40
CA PRO A 537 -10.04 1.84 -16.58
C PRO A 537 -9.41 0.44 -16.72
N GLN A 538 -10.20 -0.52 -17.19
CA GLN A 538 -9.84 -1.92 -17.48
C GLN A 538 -9.71 -2.18 -18.98
#